data_AF-A0A7V3FWN8-F1
#
_entry.id   AF-A0A7V3FWN8-F1
#
_cell.length_a   1.000
_cell.length_b   1.000
_cell.length_c   1.000
_cell.angle_alpha   90.00
_cell.angle_beta   90.00
_cell.angle_gamma   90.00
#
_symmetry.space_group_name_H-M   'P 1'
#
loop_
_entity.id
_entity.type
_entity.pdbx_description
1 polymer ?
#
loop_
_entity_poly.entity_id
_entity_poly.type
_entity_poly.pdbx_seq_one_letter_code
_entity_poly.pdbx_strand_id
1 'polypeptide(L)'
;LSSEVKFGVMNIGYRPTFENKHELVPEVFILDFNRDIYGEKIRVEFVKRLRDEKKFNSKDELIHQIEEDKKEAEQIALQSKIN
;
A
#
# COMPACT_ATOMS: atom_id res chain seq x y z
N LEU A 1 9.88 24.23 3.75
CA LEU A 1 9.39 23.35 2.66
C LEU A 1 8.26 22.54 3.25
N SER A 2 7.02 22.78 2.82
CA SER A 2 5.88 21.97 3.27
C SER A 2 6.08 20.54 2.74
N SER A 3 6.18 19.56 3.62
CA SER A 3 6.18 18.15 3.23
C SER A 3 4.79 17.79 2.73
N GLU A 4 4.68 17.31 1.50
CA GLU A 4 3.43 16.82 0.95
C GLU A 4 3.04 15.51 1.64
N VAL A 5 1.86 15.47 2.27
CA VAL A 5 1.31 14.26 2.89
C VAL A 5 0.29 13.64 1.94
N LYS A 6 0.48 12.36 1.64
CA LYS A 6 -0.40 11.56 0.78
C LYS A 6 -0.80 10.28 1.50
N PHE A 7 -2.01 9.82 1.23
CA PHE A 7 -2.47 8.51 1.65
C PHE A 7 -2.02 7.45 0.64
N GLY A 8 -1.93 6.20 1.10
CA GLY A 8 -1.51 5.07 0.27
C GLY A 8 -2.00 3.75 0.85
N VAL A 9 -1.94 2.71 0.02
CA VAL A 9 -2.13 1.33 0.45
C VAL A 9 -0.76 0.68 0.50
N MET A 10 -0.48 -0.09 1.54
CA MET A 10 0.78 -0.81 1.67
C MET A 10 0.53 -2.31 1.80
N ASN A 11 1.24 -3.08 0.99
CA ASN A 11 1.43 -4.49 1.24
C ASN A 11 2.77 -4.69 1.97
N ILE A 12 2.76 -5.56 2.99
CA ILE A 12 3.98 -6.01 3.66
C ILE A 12 3.94 -7.54 3.57
N GLY A 13 4.81 -8.11 2.74
CA GLY A 13 4.78 -9.54 2.47
C GLY A 13 6.15 -10.12 2.18
N TYR A 14 6.22 -11.44 2.18
CA TYR A 14 7.46 -12.16 1.88
C TYR A 14 7.59 -12.42 0.38
N ARG A 15 8.81 -12.29 -0.15
CA ARG A 15 9.12 -12.68 -1.54
C ARG A 15 9.68 -14.11 -1.58
N PRO A 16 8.88 -15.14 -1.92
CA PRO A 16 9.36 -16.52 -1.94
C PRO A 16 10.33 -16.80 -3.12
N THR A 17 10.35 -15.92 -4.12
CA THR A 17 11.01 -16.14 -5.42
C THR A 17 12.44 -15.61 -5.51
N PHE A 18 12.92 -14.86 -4.51
CA PHE A 18 14.30 -14.35 -4.47
C PHE A 18 15.17 -15.18 -3.52
N GLU A 19 16.49 -15.18 -3.76
CA GLU A 19 17.47 -16.03 -3.04
C GLU A 19 17.41 -15.86 -1.51
N ASN A 20 16.94 -14.71 -1.03
CA ASN A 20 16.63 -14.46 0.38
C ASN A 20 15.13 -14.64 0.69
N LYS A 21 14.70 -15.90 0.83
CA LYS A 21 13.29 -16.32 1.05
C LYS A 21 12.63 -15.81 2.35
N HIS A 22 13.31 -14.97 3.13
CA HIS A 22 12.85 -14.44 4.42
C HIS A 22 12.80 -12.92 4.48
N GLU A 23 13.01 -12.23 3.36
CA GLU A 23 12.91 -10.78 3.33
C GLU A 23 11.45 -10.33 3.29
N LEU A 24 11.06 -9.58 4.32
CA LEU A 24 9.80 -8.88 4.40
C LEU A 24 9.90 -7.58 3.61
N VAL A 25 9.13 -7.44 2.54
CA VAL A 25 9.22 -6.31 1.62
C VAL A 25 7.97 -5.43 1.76
N PRO A 26 8.12 -4.16 2.15
CA PRO A 26 7.04 -3.18 2.09
C PRO A 26 6.91 -2.62 0.67
N GLU A 27 5.69 -2.62 0.14
CA GLU A 27 5.34 -2.05 -1.16
C GLU A 27 4.16 -1.08 -0.97
N VAL A 28 4.35 0.19 -1.33
CA VAL A 28 3.35 1.25 -1.13
C VAL A 28 2.83 1.74 -2.48
N PHE A 29 1.51 1.70 -2.65
CA PHE A 29 0.79 2.39 -3.71
C PHE A 29 0.26 3.73 -3.17
N ILE A 30 0.86 4.84 -3.61
CA ILE A 30 0.48 6.19 -3.20
C ILE A 30 -0.76 6.63 -4.00
N LEU A 31 -1.82 7.03 -3.30
CA LEU A 31 -3.06 7.50 -3.93
C LEU A 31 -2.87 8.87 -4.58
N ASP A 32 -3.49 9.06 -5.75
CA ASP A 32 -3.43 10.30 -6.54
C ASP A 32 -2.00 10.83 -6.73
N PHE A 33 -1.10 9.93 -7.16
CA PHE A 33 0.31 10.21 -7.35
C PHE A 33 0.76 9.82 -8.76
N ASN A 34 1.37 10.77 -9.48
CA ASN A 34 1.80 10.60 -10.86
C ASN A 34 3.16 11.27 -11.09
N ARG A 35 4.16 10.88 -10.29
CA ARG A 35 5.54 11.36 -10.37
C ARG A 35 6.50 10.21 -10.10
N ASP A 36 7.71 10.31 -10.64
CA ASP A 36 8.80 9.43 -10.27
C ASP A 36 9.56 10.00 -9.07
N ILE A 37 9.80 9.14 -8.07
CA ILE A 37 10.53 9.50 -6.84
C ILE A 37 11.63 8.49 -6.51
N TYR A 38 12.18 7.84 -7.53
CA TYR A 38 13.30 6.92 -7.36
C TYR A 38 14.50 7.66 -6.75
N GLY A 39 15.08 7.09 -5.69
CA GLY A 39 16.21 7.68 -4.95
C GLY A 39 15.80 8.67 -3.86
N GLU A 40 14.54 9.10 -3.82
CA GLU A 40 14.03 9.99 -2.78
C GLU A 40 13.76 9.24 -1.48
N LYS A 41 13.94 9.94 -0.36
CA LYS A 41 13.57 9.41 0.96
C LYS A 41 12.15 9.79 1.29
N ILE A 42 11.33 8.78 1.60
CA ILE A 42 9.96 8.96 2.08
C ILE A 42 9.83 8.47 3.52
N ARG A 43 8.82 9.00 4.22
CA ARG A 43 8.37 8.50 5.52
C ARG A 43 6.99 7.86 5.32
N VAL A 44 6.79 6.68 5.90
CA VAL A 44 5.51 5.97 5.89
C VAL A 44 5.03 5.85 7.33
N GLU A 45 3.77 6.19 7.57
CA GLU A 45 3.12 6.08 8.87
C GLU A 45 1.88 5.18 8.73
N PHE A 46 1.69 4.27 9.68
CA PHE A 46 0.56 3.34 9.67
C PHE A 46 -0.69 4.03 10.19
N VAL A 47 -1.74 4.10 9.36
CA VAL A 47 -3.03 4.67 9.74
C VAL A 47 -3.97 3.59 10.26
N LYS A 48 -4.22 2.56 9.45
CA LYS A 48 -5.11 1.44 9.79
C LYS A 48 -4.68 0.17 9.05
N ARG A 49 -4.80 -0.96 9.73
CA ARG A 49 -4.63 -2.28 9.11
C ARG A 49 -5.93 -2.69 8.41
N LEU A 50 -5.85 -3.00 7.11
CA LEU A 50 -7.01 -3.42 6.31
C LEU A 50 -7.30 -4.92 6.45
N ARG A 51 -6.29 -5.77 6.24
CA ARG A 51 -6.43 -7.24 6.28
C ARG A 51 -5.12 -7.97 6.54
N ASP A 52 -5.23 -9.29 6.75
CA ASP A 52 -4.11 -10.23 6.65
C ASP A 52 -3.68 -10.47 5.19
N GLU A 53 -2.48 -11.04 5.00
CA GLU A 53 -2.05 -11.55 3.71
C GLU A 53 -2.98 -12.69 3.25
N LYS A 54 -3.27 -12.71 1.94
CA LYS A 54 -4.19 -13.66 1.34
C LYS A 54 -3.55 -14.22 0.07
N LYS A 55 -3.59 -15.54 -0.07
CA LYS A 55 -3.27 -16.21 -1.34
C LYS A 55 -4.51 -16.14 -2.25
N PHE A 56 -4.28 -15.85 -3.52
CA PHE A 56 -5.34 -15.81 -4.54
C PHE A 56 -5.14 -16.97 -5.49
N ASN A 57 -6.25 -17.55 -5.94
CA ASN A 57 -6.23 -18.67 -6.88
C ASN A 57 -6.18 -18.19 -8.34
N SER A 58 -6.42 -16.89 -8.58
CA SER A 58 -6.36 -16.28 -9.90
C SER A 58 -5.88 -14.83 -9.84
N LYS A 59 -5.46 -14.31 -11.01
CA LYS A 59 -5.12 -12.91 -11.20
C LYS A 59 -6.33 -12.00 -10.97
N ASP A 60 -7.52 -12.43 -11.39
CA ASP A 60 -8.75 -11.64 -11.26
C ASP A 60 -9.18 -11.48 -9.80
N GLU A 61 -9.01 -12.54 -8.98
CA GLU A 61 -9.24 -12.46 -7.53
C GLU A 61 -8.27 -11.47 -6.86
N LEU A 62 -7.00 -11.48 -7.27
CA LEU A 62 -5.99 -10.53 -6.75
C LEU A 62 -6.36 -9.10 -7.12
N ILE A 63 -6.67 -8.84 -8.40
CA ILE A 63 -7.07 -7.50 -8.88
C ILE A 63 -8.30 -7.03 -8.12
N HIS A 64 -9.32 -7.88 -7.99
CA HIS A 64 -10.53 -7.54 -7.27
C HIS A 64 -10.24 -7.15 -5.81
N GLN A 65 -9.41 -7.92 -5.11
CA GLN A 65 -9.04 -7.57 -3.74
C GLN A 65 -8.25 -6.25 -3.66
N ILE A 66 -7.33 -5.99 -4.59
CA ILE A 66 -6.58 -4.72 -4.62
C ILE A 66 -7.53 -3.53 -4.79
N GLU A 67 -8.54 -3.63 -5.66
CA GLU A 67 -9.54 -2.58 -5.85
C GLU A 67 -10.39 -2.37 -4.59
N GLU A 68 -10.77 -3.42 -3.87
CA GLU A 68 -11.50 -3.29 -2.61
C GLU A 68 -10.62 -2.68 -1.51
N ASP A 69 -9.35 -3.10 -1.39
CA ASP A 69 -8.39 -2.51 -0.44
C ASP A 69 -8.18 -1.02 -0.71
N LYS A 70 -8.10 -0.63 -2.00
CA LYS A 70 -7.98 0.76 -2.43
C LYS A 70 -9.21 1.58 -2.05
N LYS A 71 -10.42 1.07 -2.33
CA LYS A 71 -11.67 1.75 -1.96
C LYS A 71 -11.76 1.96 -0.45
N GLU A 72 -11.42 0.96 0.36
CA GLU A 72 -11.45 1.10 1.82
C GLU A 72 -10.44 2.18 2.28
N ALA A 73 -9.22 2.18 1.73
CA ALA A 73 -8.21 3.18 2.05
C ALA A 73 -8.65 4.61 1.67
N GLU A 74 -9.32 4.80 0.54
CA GLU A 74 -9.91 6.07 0.14
C GLU A 74 -10.97 6.55 1.15
N GLN A 75 -11.83 5.65 1.63
CA GLN A 75 -12.81 5.99 2.68
C GLN A 75 -12.15 6.38 4.01
N ILE A 76 -11.12 5.65 4.44
CA ILE A 76 -10.36 5.97 5.65
C ILE A 76 -9.65 7.32 5.51
N ALA A 77 -9.08 7.61 4.33
CA ALA A 77 -8.42 8.87 4.05
C ALA A 77 -9.39 10.05 4.12
N LEU A 78 -10.62 9.91 3.61
CA LEU A 78 -11.66 10.93 3.74
C LEU A 78 -12.03 11.19 5.19
N GLN A 79 -12.25 10.13 5.99
CA GLN A 79 -12.57 10.25 7.42
C GLN A 79 -11.43 10.93 8.20
N SER A 80 -10.19 10.61 7.87
CA SER A 80 -9.00 11.17 8.53
C SER A 80 -8.77 12.66 8.22
N LYS A 81 -9.35 13.20 7.14
CA LYS A 81 -9.30 14.63 6.80
C LYS A 81 -10.38 15.46 7.51
N ILE A 82 -11.38 14.80 8.08
CA ILE A 82 -12.53 15.44 8.74
C ILE A 82 -12.27 15.59 10.26
N ASN A 83 -11.29 14.87 10.79
CA ASN A 83 -10.84 14.95 12.19
C ASN A 83 -9.61 15.85 12.32
#